data_AF-A0AAJ6A8E4-F1
#
_entry.id   AF-A0AAJ6A8E4-F1
#
_cell.length_a   1.000
_cell.length_b   1.000
_cell.length_c   1.000
_cell.angle_alpha   90.00
_cell.angle_beta   90.00
_cell.angle_gamma   90.00
#
_symmetry.space_group_name_H-M   'P 1'
#
loop_
_entity.id
_entity.type
_entity.pdbx_description
1 polymer ?
#
loop_
_entity_poly.entity_id
_entity_poly.type
_entity_poly.pdbx_seq_one_letter_code
_entity_poly.pdbx_strand_id
1 'polypeptide(L)' 'MTRRIAKEFLVIDKEDAVLRSFIERLRASKKLVVQLDKEEFLIELQPLQVSDEARKLLSRGGPIQDRDD' A
#
# COMPACT_ATOMS: atom_id res chain seq x y z
N MET A 1 17.86 -22.08 8.17
CA MET A 1 16.46 -22.00 8.64
C MET A 1 15.99 -20.56 8.52
N THR A 2 15.14 -20.24 7.54
CA THR A 2 14.62 -18.88 7.35
C THR A 2 13.52 -18.61 8.37
N ARG A 3 13.73 -17.66 9.29
CA ARG A 3 12.70 -17.20 10.23
C ARG A 3 11.55 -16.60 9.40
N ARG A 4 10.40 -17.27 9.32
CA ARG A 4 9.17 -16.62 8.85
C ARG A 4 8.80 -15.59 9.90
N ILE A 5 9.04 -14.31 9.62
CA ILE A 5 8.56 -13.22 10.48
C ILE A 5 7.03 -13.29 10.42
N ALA A 6 6.38 -13.56 11.55
CA ALA A 6 4.94 -13.47 11.65
C ALA A 6 4.53 -12.04 11.31
N LYS A 7 3.57 -11.89 10.40
CA LYS A 7 3.01 -10.56 10.10
C LYS A 7 2.24 -10.11 11.34
N GLU A 8 2.77 -9.10 12.02
CA GLU A 8 2.05 -8.41 13.08
C GLU A 8 1.01 -7.49 12.43
N PHE A 9 -0.24 -7.59 12.86
CA PHE A 9 -1.34 -6.78 12.36
C PHE A 9 -1.75 -5.80 13.45
N LEU A 10 -1.60 -4.50 13.18
CA LEU A 10 -2.25 -3.47 13.97
C LEU A 10 -3.67 -3.25 13.44
N VAL A 11 -4.67 -3.58 14.26
CA VAL A 11 -6.07 -3.28 13.95
C VAL A 11 -6.38 -1.90 14.51
N ILE A 12 -6.61 -0.94 13.62
CA ILE A 12 -7.00 0.44 14.00
C ILE A 12 -8.52 0.44 14.18
N ASP A 13 -8.99 0.53 15.43
CA ASP A 13 -10.42 0.53 15.73
C ASP A 13 -11.06 1.91 15.46
N LYS A 14 -12.33 2.10 15.84
CA LYS A 14 -13.04 3.39 15.61
C LYS A 14 -12.63 4.49 16.59
N GLU A 15 -12.18 4.12 17.78
CA GLU A 15 -11.80 5.02 18.86
C GLU A 15 -10.37 5.55 18.66
N ASP A 16 -9.55 4.87 17.86
CA ASP A 16 -8.20 5.29 17.44
C ASP A 16 -8.20 6.48 16.45
N ALA A 17 -8.80 7.61 16.85
CA ALA A 17 -8.99 8.80 16.01
C ALA A 17 -7.67 9.36 15.43
N VAL A 18 -6.58 9.29 16.19
CA VAL A 18 -5.27 9.81 15.77
C VAL A 18 -4.68 8.97 14.65
N LEU A 19 -4.64 7.64 14.82
CA LEU A 19 -4.12 6.73 13.80
C LEU A 19 -4.98 6.73 12.54
N ARG A 20 -6.31 6.83 12.68
CA ARG A 20 -7.21 7.05 11.54
C ARG A 20 -6.87 8.31 10.77
N SER A 21 -6.77 9.43 11.46
CA SER A 21 -6.45 10.72 10.82
C SER A 21 -5.10 10.67 10.12
N PHE A 22 -4.11 10.00 10.71
CA PHE A 22 -2.82 9.76 10.10
C PHE A 22 -2.92 8.92 8.80
N ILE A 23 -3.63 7.79 8.84
CA ILE A 23 -3.81 6.93 7.66
C ILE A 23 -4.58 7.65 6.56
N GLU A 24 -5.60 8.45 6.89
CA GLU A 24 -6.33 9.24 5.89
C GLU A 24 -5.46 10.31 5.22
N ARG A 25 -4.60 11.01 5.98
CA ARG A 25 -3.58 11.90 5.40
C ARG A 25 -2.64 11.16 4.45
N LEU A 26 -2.16 10.01 4.88
CA LEU A 26 -1.25 9.18 4.08
C LEU A 26 -1.94 8.64 2.81
N ARG A 27 -3.24 8.31 2.87
CA ARG A 27 -4.04 7.90 1.70
C ARG A 27 -4.17 9.00 0.66
N ALA A 28 -4.40 10.23 1.10
CA ALA A 28 -4.52 11.40 0.25
C ALA A 28 -3.19 11.73 -0.44
N SER A 29 -2.09 11.71 0.31
CA SER A 29 -0.76 12.12 -0.20
C SER A 29 0.04 10.98 -0.84
N LYS A 30 -0.36 9.72 -0.67
CA LYS A 30 0.34 8.47 -1.05
C LYS A 30 1.68 8.23 -0.34
N LYS A 31 2.38 9.30 0.01
CA LYS A 31 3.62 9.34 0.77
C LYS A 31 3.58 10.48 1.77
N LEU A 32 4.22 10.30 2.92
CA LEU A 32 4.35 11.30 3.96
C LEU A 32 5.74 11.20 4.59
N VAL A 33 6.42 12.33 4.77
CA VAL A 33 7.62 12.38 5.60
C VAL A 33 7.17 12.67 7.03
N VAL A 34 7.56 11.81 7.97
CA VAL A 34 7.27 11.93 9.39
C VAL A 34 8.58 12.16 10.13
N GLN A 35 8.63 13.21 10.93
CA GLN A 35 9.71 13.39 11.88
C GLN A 35 9.33 12.76 13.20
N LEU A 36 10.17 11.86 13.69
CA LEU A 36 10.10 11.30 15.04
C LEU A 36 11.41 11.66 15.76
N ASP A 37 11.28 12.46 16.81
CA ASP A 37 12.40 13.09 17.50
C ASP A 37 13.29 13.90 16.55
N LYS A 38 14.48 13.39 16.22
CA LYS A 38 15.46 14.04 15.33
C LYS A 38 15.64 13.30 14.00
N GLU A 39 14.85 12.27 13.77
CA GLU A 39 14.94 11.41 12.59
C GLU A 39 13.73 11.59 11.70
N GLU A 40 13.95 11.57 10.39
CA GLU A 40 12.91 11.68 9.38
C GLU A 40 12.69 10.32 8.72
N PHE A 41 11.42 9.95 8.57
CA PHE A 41 10.97 8.70 7.98
C PHE A 41 10.04 8.97 6.82
N LEU A 42 10.35 8.40 5.65
CA LEU A 42 9.41 8.34 4.56
C LEU A 42 8.46 7.17 4.78
N ILE A 43 7.17 7.46 4.88
CA ILE A 43 6.12 6.46 5.00
C ILE A 43 5.33 6.44 3.69
N GLU A 44 5.18 5.25 3.12
CA GLU A 44 4.43 5.02 1.88
C GLU A 44 3.34 3.97 2.12
N LEU A 45 2.14 4.21 1.57
CA LEU A 45 1.10 3.20 1.56
C LEU A 45 1.32 2.22 0.42
N GLN A 46 1.65 0.99 0.77
CA GLN A 46 1.64 -0.12 -0.17
C GLN A 46 0.46 -1.05 0.12
N PRO A 47 -0.44 -1.26 -0.86
CA PRO A 47 -1.53 -2.21 -0.67
C PRO A 47 -0.96 -3.63 -0.54
N LEU A 48 -1.40 -4.33 0.51
CA LEU A 48 -0.98 -5.72 0.77
C LEU A 48 -1.51 -6.71 -0.27
N GLN A 49 -2.58 -6.34 -0.98
CA GLN A 49 -3.17 -7.13 -2.05
C GLN A 49 -3.34 -6.25 -3.28
N VAL A 50 -3.05 -6.82 -4.46
CA VAL A 50 -3.45 -6.24 -5.74
C VAL A 50 -4.97 -6.14 -5.75
N SER A 51 -5.50 -4.92 -5.96
CA SER A 51 -6.96 -4.71 -6.03
C SER A 51 -7.57 -5.55 -7.14
N ASP A 52 -8.85 -5.91 -7.00
CA ASP A 52 -9.54 -6.70 -8.03
C ASP A 52 -9.61 -5.96 -9.37
N GLU A 53 -9.65 -4.61 -9.34
CA GLU A 53 -9.52 -3.78 -10.54
C GLU A 53 -8.14 -3.92 -11.19
N ALA A 54 -7.06 -3.93 -10.41
CA ALA A 54 -5.71 -4.12 -10.94
C ALA A 54 -5.52 -5.55 -11.48
N ARG A 55 -6.12 -6.56 -10.83
CA ARG A 55 -6.17 -7.93 -11.36
C ARG A 55 -6.91 -8.00 -12.69
N LYS A 56 -8.07 -7.33 -12.80
CA LYS A 56 -8.87 -7.24 -14.03
C LYS A 56 -8.14 -6.53 -15.17
N LEU A 57 -7.33 -5.50 -14.86
CA LEU A 57 -6.50 -4.82 -15.85
C LEU A 57 -5.36 -5.72 -16.35
N LEU A 58 -4.69 -6.43 -15.44
CA LEU A 58 -3.63 -7.38 -15.80
C LEU A 58 -4.16 -8.60 -16.58
N SER A 59 -5.39 -9.04 -16.31
CA SER A 59 -6.01 -10.18 -17.00
C SER A 59 -6.48 -9.88 -18.42
N ARG A 60 -6.55 -8.60 -18.82
CA ARG A 60 -6.97 -8.22 -20.19
C ARG A 60 -5.89 -8.43 -21.25
N GLY A 61 -4.67 -8.82 -20.87
CA GLY A 61 -3.56 -9.01 -21.80
C GLY A 61 -3.06 -7.70 -22.40
N GLY A 62 -1.76 -7.63 -22.72
CA GLY A 62 -1.25 -6.55 -23.58
C GLY A 62 -1.79 -6.68 -25.00
N PRO A 63 -1.76 -5.62 -25.83
CA PRO A 63 -2.18 -5.73 -27.22
C PRO A 63 -1.46 -6.90 -27.88
N ILE A 64 -2.23 -7.87 -28.38
CA ILE A 64 -1.70 -8.86 -29.30
C ILE A 64 -1.28 -8.02 -30.50
N GLN A 65 0.03 -7.92 -30.72
CA GLN A 65 0.56 -7.37 -31.95
C GLN A 65 0.14 -8.37 -33.02
N ASP A 66 -0.99 -8.11 -33.68
CA ASP A 66 -1.33 -8.76 -34.93
C ASP A 66 -0.18 -8.41 -35.88
N ARG A 67 0.77 -9.34 -36.01
CA ARG A 67 1.72 -9.33 -37.11
C ARG A 67 0.88 -9.72 -38.31
N ASP A 68 0.46 -8.71 -39.07
CA ASP A 68 0.01 -8.89 -40.44
C ASP A 68 1.23 -9.36 -41.26
N ASP A 69 1.25 -10.67 -41.54
CA ASP A 69 2.12 -11.31 -42.54
C ASP A 69 1.63 -11.00 -43.97
#